data_AF-A0A7Y7ITM9-F1
#
_entry.id   AF-A0A7Y7ITM9-F1
#
_cell.length_a   1.000
_cell.length_b   1.000
_cell.length_c   1.000
_cell.angle_alpha   90.00
_cell.angle_beta   90.00
_cell.angle_gamma   90.00
#
_symmetry.space_group_name_H-M   'P 1'
#
loop_
_entity.id
_entity.type
_entity.pdbx_description
1 polymer ?
#
loop_
_entity_poly.entity_id
_entity_poly.type
_entity_poly.pdbx_seq_one_letter_code
_entity_poly.pdbx_strand_id
1 'polypeptide(L)'
;MPPPDVNFFADRIAATRSPAMRDMFAARAEIMRLCDASAAAVLTPMEPGRIGRAKRFALASRIARWNGDAALADRYGRQLDEMSACPVLRALGLGEMPELDTQQAAIVTYADIVTKDPVKAGRAEIAAMQSAGLTDADVVRLAELVAFVNFQARVMAGLTLIEEHAA
;
A
#
# COMPACT_ATOMS: atom_id res chain seq x y z
N MET A 1 11.01 -8.48 16.87
CA MET A 1 9.60 -8.07 16.77
C MET A 1 9.01 -8.87 15.62
N PRO A 2 7.92 -9.64 15.81
CA PRO A 2 7.24 -10.27 14.69
C PRO A 2 6.87 -9.19 13.67
N PRO A 3 6.83 -9.51 12.36
CA PRO A 3 6.31 -8.57 11.39
C PRO A 3 4.90 -8.14 11.84
N PRO A 4 4.53 -6.88 11.60
CA PRO A 4 3.15 -6.44 11.82
C PRO A 4 2.23 -7.35 11.02
N ASP A 5 1.00 -7.54 11.50
CA ASP A 5 0.03 -8.41 10.85
C ASP A 5 -0.44 -7.78 9.52
N VAL A 6 0.34 -8.01 8.46
CA VAL A 6 0.05 -7.65 7.06
C VAL A 6 -0.88 -8.67 6.39
N ASN A 7 -1.62 -9.43 7.21
CA ASN A 7 -2.59 -10.42 6.80
C ASN A 7 -3.92 -9.75 6.42
N PHE A 8 -3.89 -8.88 5.42
CA PHE A 8 -5.06 -8.10 5.00
C PHE A 8 -6.18 -8.99 4.47
N PHE A 9 -5.83 -9.97 3.65
CA PHE A 9 -6.80 -10.84 3.02
C PHE A 9 -7.30 -11.89 4.01
N ALA A 10 -6.43 -12.47 4.84
CA ALA A 10 -6.88 -13.36 5.90
C ALA A 10 -7.86 -12.69 6.88
N ASP A 11 -7.61 -11.42 7.27
CA ASP A 11 -8.54 -10.68 8.12
C ASP A 11 -9.88 -10.43 7.43
N ARG A 12 -9.86 -10.15 6.11
CA ARG A 12 -11.09 -9.97 5.32
C ARG A 12 -11.91 -11.26 5.25
N ILE A 13 -11.24 -12.41 5.14
CA ILE A 13 -11.86 -13.74 5.18
C ILE A 13 -12.46 -13.99 6.56
N ALA A 14 -11.73 -13.70 7.63
CA ALA A 14 -12.21 -13.89 9.00
C ALA A 14 -13.42 -12.98 9.33
N ALA A 15 -13.49 -11.80 8.71
CA ALA A 15 -14.56 -10.84 8.92
C ALA A 15 -15.85 -11.13 8.11
N THR A 16 -15.81 -11.98 7.08
CA THR A 16 -17.00 -12.22 6.24
C THR A 16 -18.09 -12.98 6.99
N ARG A 17 -19.33 -12.52 6.84
CA ARG A 17 -20.51 -13.16 7.45
C ARG A 17 -21.29 -14.02 6.45
N SER A 18 -21.05 -13.86 5.15
CA SER A 18 -21.73 -14.59 4.09
C SER A 18 -21.15 -16.01 3.92
N PRO A 19 -21.98 -17.09 3.98
CA PRO A 19 -21.53 -18.45 3.68
C PRO A 19 -20.99 -18.59 2.25
N ALA A 20 -21.64 -17.95 1.27
CA ALA A 20 -21.19 -17.99 -0.12
C ALA A 20 -19.82 -17.34 -0.30
N MET A 21 -19.55 -16.23 0.41
CA MET A 21 -18.23 -15.59 0.42
C MET A 21 -17.18 -16.49 1.07
N ARG A 22 -17.50 -17.18 2.17
CA ARG A 22 -16.59 -18.15 2.80
C ARG A 22 -16.21 -19.28 1.85
N ASP A 23 -17.17 -19.85 1.13
CA ASP A 23 -16.91 -20.90 0.15
C ASP A 23 -16.06 -20.37 -1.03
N MET A 24 -16.35 -19.16 -1.50
CA MET A 24 -15.56 -18.49 -2.54
C MET A 24 -14.10 -18.29 -2.11
N PHE A 25 -13.87 -17.85 -0.88
CA PHE A 25 -12.53 -17.66 -0.32
C PHE A 25 -11.82 -19.00 -0.11
N ALA A 26 -12.51 -20.02 0.40
CA ALA A 26 -11.95 -21.36 0.59
C ALA A 26 -11.47 -21.96 -0.74
N ALA A 27 -12.26 -21.80 -1.81
CA ALA A 27 -11.88 -22.22 -3.16
C ALA A 27 -10.67 -21.46 -3.74
N ARG A 28 -10.27 -20.33 -3.13
CA ARG A 28 -9.18 -19.45 -3.58
C ARG A 28 -8.12 -19.25 -2.49
N ALA A 29 -8.04 -20.15 -1.51
CA ALA A 29 -7.19 -19.97 -0.33
C ALA A 29 -5.72 -19.72 -0.70
N GLU A 30 -5.19 -20.41 -1.71
CA GLU A 30 -3.81 -20.22 -2.16
C GLU A 30 -3.58 -18.83 -2.76
N ILE A 31 -4.54 -18.30 -3.53
CA ILE A 31 -4.46 -16.94 -4.08
C ILE A 31 -4.43 -15.92 -2.94
N MET A 32 -5.30 -16.08 -1.94
CA MET A 32 -5.37 -15.18 -0.78
C MET A 32 -4.07 -15.21 0.02
N ARG A 33 -3.50 -16.40 0.23
CA ARG A 33 -2.20 -16.59 0.88
C ARG A 33 -1.07 -15.91 0.11
N LEU A 34 -1.05 -16.01 -1.22
CA LEU A 34 -0.07 -15.34 -2.08
C LEU A 34 -0.23 -13.81 -2.05
N CYS A 35 -1.45 -13.30 -1.93
CA CYS A 35 -1.71 -11.88 -1.75
C CYS A 35 -1.14 -11.35 -0.42
N ASP A 36 -1.35 -12.07 0.69
CA ASP A 36 -0.77 -11.71 1.99
C ASP A 36 0.77 -11.82 1.97
N ALA A 37 1.33 -12.85 1.32
CA ALA A 37 2.78 -12.97 1.14
C ALA A 37 3.35 -11.79 0.31
N SER A 38 2.63 -11.35 -0.71
CA SER A 38 2.98 -10.17 -1.51
C SER A 38 2.94 -8.89 -0.66
N ALA A 39 1.92 -8.75 0.20
CA ALA A 39 1.81 -7.65 1.15
C ALA A 39 3.05 -7.58 2.06
N ALA A 40 3.44 -8.72 2.64
CA ALA A 40 4.63 -8.81 3.49
C ALA A 40 5.92 -8.47 2.74
N ALA A 41 6.07 -8.96 1.51
CA ALA A 41 7.24 -8.70 0.68
C ALA A 41 7.41 -7.20 0.37
N VAL A 42 6.33 -6.49 0.08
CA VAL A 42 6.42 -5.06 -0.31
C VAL A 42 6.34 -4.10 0.86
N LEU A 43 5.64 -4.42 1.96
CA LEU A 43 5.51 -3.53 3.13
C LEU A 43 6.63 -3.71 4.13
N THR A 44 7.12 -4.94 4.27
CA THR A 44 8.17 -5.33 5.23
C THR A 44 9.26 -6.18 4.58
N PRO A 45 9.89 -5.71 3.47
CA PRO A 45 11.00 -6.42 2.85
C PRO A 45 12.18 -6.56 3.82
N MET A 46 12.92 -7.66 3.69
CA MET A 46 14.18 -7.86 4.42
C MET A 46 15.22 -6.80 4.06
N GLU A 47 15.22 -6.33 2.81
CA GLU A 47 16.08 -5.25 2.32
C GLU A 47 15.24 -4.03 1.90
N PRO A 48 14.98 -3.08 2.81
CA PRO A 48 14.06 -1.97 2.55
C PRO A 48 14.60 -0.90 1.59
N GLY A 49 15.92 -0.86 1.34
CA GLY A 49 16.56 0.19 0.56
C GLY A 49 16.33 1.58 1.16
N ARG A 50 16.14 2.60 0.31
CA ARG A 50 15.86 4.00 0.72
C ARG A 50 14.44 4.23 1.24
N ILE A 51 13.61 3.20 1.22
CA ILE A 51 12.18 3.26 1.55
C ILE A 51 11.95 2.37 2.77
N GLY A 52 12.33 2.90 3.94
CA GLY A 52 12.14 2.24 5.22
C GLY A 52 10.68 1.97 5.55
N ARG A 53 10.43 1.06 6.48
CA ARG A 53 9.10 0.55 6.84
C ARG A 53 8.06 1.65 7.11
N ALA A 54 8.37 2.63 7.97
CA ALA A 54 7.44 3.73 8.26
C ALA A 54 7.08 4.54 6.99
N LYS A 55 8.04 4.78 6.09
CA LYS A 55 7.79 5.47 4.81
C LYS A 55 6.86 4.64 3.92
N ARG A 56 7.02 3.31 3.90
CA ARG A 56 6.14 2.40 3.13
C ARG A 56 4.70 2.46 3.63
N PHE A 57 4.48 2.42 4.95
CA PHE A 57 3.14 2.51 5.54
C PHE A 57 2.50 3.90 5.37
N ALA A 58 3.29 4.97 5.43
CA ALA A 58 2.81 6.32 5.09
C ALA A 58 2.34 6.40 3.63
N LEU A 59 3.15 5.90 2.69
CA LEU A 59 2.77 5.84 1.27
C LEU A 59 1.54 4.95 1.05
N ALA A 60 1.47 3.80 1.72
CA ALA A 60 0.34 2.89 1.60
C ALA A 60 -0.98 3.52 2.11
N SER A 61 -0.94 4.20 3.26
CA SER A 61 -2.11 4.95 3.77
C SER A 61 -2.53 6.04 2.79
N ARG A 62 -1.58 6.81 2.25
CA ARG A 62 -1.84 7.86 1.25
C ARG A 62 -2.47 7.31 -0.03
N ILE A 63 -1.93 6.22 -0.58
CA ILE A 63 -2.44 5.58 -1.80
C ILE A 63 -3.84 5.02 -1.57
N ALA A 64 -4.09 4.41 -0.41
CA ALA A 64 -5.43 3.92 -0.04
C ALA A 64 -6.44 5.08 0.00
N ARG A 65 -6.07 6.25 0.54
CA ARG A 65 -6.91 7.46 0.50
C ARG A 65 -7.21 7.92 -0.92
N TRP A 66 -6.22 7.94 -1.82
CA TRP A 66 -6.45 8.27 -3.22
C TRP A 66 -7.32 7.27 -3.97
N ASN A 67 -7.35 6.01 -3.54
CA ASN A 67 -8.28 5.01 -4.05
C ASN A 67 -9.67 5.08 -3.36
N GLY A 68 -9.89 5.98 -2.41
CA GLY A 68 -11.16 6.10 -1.67
C GLY A 68 -11.41 5.01 -0.63
N ASP A 69 -10.42 4.18 -0.32
CA ASP A 69 -10.54 3.09 0.66
C ASP A 69 -10.15 3.58 2.06
N ALA A 70 -11.12 4.18 2.77
CA ALA A 70 -10.92 4.73 4.10
C ALA A 70 -10.52 3.65 5.13
N ALA A 71 -11.10 2.45 5.04
CA ALA A 71 -10.81 1.36 5.96
C ALA A 71 -9.36 0.88 5.82
N LEU A 72 -8.88 0.75 4.59
CA LEU A 72 -7.49 0.40 4.30
C LEU A 72 -6.53 1.53 4.70
N ALA A 73 -6.89 2.78 4.42
CA ALA A 73 -6.11 3.94 4.82
C ALA A 73 -5.91 4.02 6.34
N ASP A 74 -6.98 3.79 7.12
CA ASP A 74 -6.96 3.79 8.58
C ASP A 74 -6.16 2.61 9.13
N ARG A 75 -6.25 1.44 8.50
CA ARG A 75 -5.43 0.28 8.88
C ARG A 75 -3.94 0.58 8.71
N TYR A 76 -3.54 1.15 7.58
CA TYR A 76 -2.15 1.57 7.37
C TYR A 76 -1.73 2.70 8.32
N GLY A 77 -2.64 3.63 8.63
CA GLY A 77 -2.44 4.71 9.59
C GLY A 77 -2.16 4.19 11.01
N ARG A 78 -2.97 3.25 11.51
CA ARG A 78 -2.73 2.61 12.82
C ARG A 78 -1.36 1.92 12.89
N GLN A 79 -0.99 1.21 11.84
CA GLN A 79 0.32 0.58 11.75
C GLN A 79 1.46 1.61 11.76
N LEU A 80 1.27 2.77 11.13
CA LEU A 80 2.22 3.86 11.15
C LEU A 80 2.35 4.48 12.56
N ASP A 81 1.24 4.62 13.28
CA ASP A 81 1.20 5.13 14.65
C ASP A 81 1.86 4.17 15.65
N GLU A 82 1.64 2.86 15.51
CA GLU A 82 2.32 1.81 16.29
C GLU A 82 3.85 1.88 16.14
N MET A 83 4.34 2.32 14.98
CA MET A 83 5.77 2.54 14.73
C MET A 83 6.32 3.84 15.31
N SER A 84 5.48 4.65 15.97
CA SER A 84 5.85 5.97 16.49
C SER A 84 6.48 6.86 15.41
N ALA A 85 5.91 6.83 14.20
CA ALA A 85 6.45 7.56 13.06
C ALA A 85 6.51 9.07 13.32
N CYS A 86 7.50 9.74 12.72
CA CYS A 86 7.65 11.17 12.87
C CYS A 86 6.46 11.94 12.25
N PRO A 87 6.22 13.20 12.67
CA PRO A 87 5.10 14.01 12.18
C PRO A 87 5.03 14.12 10.65
N VAL A 88 6.18 14.22 9.97
CA VAL A 88 6.26 14.30 8.49
C VAL A 88 5.65 13.06 7.84
N LEU A 89 5.98 11.85 8.31
CA LEU A 89 5.43 10.62 7.74
C LEU A 89 3.94 10.45 8.05
N ARG A 90 3.49 10.89 9.23
CA ARG A 90 2.06 10.89 9.58
C ARG A 90 1.26 11.83 8.67
N ALA A 91 1.72 13.06 8.48
CA ALA A 91 1.12 14.02 7.55
C ALA A 91 1.05 13.46 6.12
N LEU A 92 2.14 12.84 5.64
CA LEU A 92 2.14 12.18 4.34
C LEU A 92 1.06 11.10 4.22
N GLY A 93 0.90 10.25 5.23
CA GLY A 93 -0.13 9.20 5.28
C GLY A 93 -1.56 9.74 5.31
N LEU A 94 -1.76 10.96 5.80
CA LEU A 94 -3.04 11.67 5.79
C LEU A 94 -3.38 12.30 4.42
N GLY A 95 -2.47 12.24 3.45
CA GLY A 95 -2.66 12.88 2.14
C GLY A 95 -2.11 14.31 2.07
N GLU A 96 -1.48 14.79 3.14
CA GLU A 96 -0.91 16.14 3.19
C GLU A 96 0.46 16.21 2.48
N MET A 97 0.93 17.42 2.21
CA MET A 97 2.27 17.69 1.68
C MET A 97 3.05 18.53 2.70
N PRO A 98 3.73 17.89 3.67
CA PRO A 98 4.62 18.60 4.59
C PRO A 98 5.90 19.07 3.87
N GLU A 99 6.80 19.74 4.58
CA GLU A 99 8.14 20.01 4.05
C GLU A 99 8.89 18.68 3.83
N LEU A 100 9.30 18.44 2.58
CA LEU A 100 9.97 17.22 2.14
C LEU A 100 11.34 17.57 1.57
N ASP A 101 12.31 16.70 1.82
CA ASP A 101 13.56 16.74 1.04
C ASP A 101 13.30 16.32 -0.43
N THR A 102 14.27 16.57 -1.31
CA THR A 102 14.19 16.26 -2.74
C THR A 102 13.85 14.78 -2.99
N GLN A 103 14.39 13.87 -2.19
CA GLN A 103 14.18 12.43 -2.34
C GLN A 103 12.76 12.03 -1.95
N GLN A 104 12.28 12.53 -0.81
CA GLN A 104 10.92 12.31 -0.34
C GLN A 104 9.89 12.90 -1.30
N ALA A 105 10.13 14.11 -1.82
CA ALA A 105 9.26 14.74 -2.80
C ALA A 105 9.14 13.92 -4.09
N ALA A 106 10.27 13.39 -4.61
CA ALA A 106 10.27 12.53 -5.79
C ALA A 106 9.49 11.21 -5.55
N ILE A 107 9.69 10.57 -4.39
CA ILE A 107 8.97 9.34 -4.00
C ILE A 107 7.46 9.59 -3.92
N VAL A 108 7.05 10.66 -3.23
CA VAL A 108 5.62 10.98 -3.05
C VAL A 108 4.98 11.36 -4.38
N THR A 109 5.67 12.13 -5.21
CA THR A 109 5.20 12.49 -6.56
C THR A 109 4.97 11.25 -7.42
N TYR A 110 5.91 10.30 -7.41
CA TYR A 110 5.75 9.05 -8.16
C TYR A 110 4.58 8.20 -7.64
N ALA A 111 4.43 8.05 -6.33
CA ALA A 111 3.29 7.33 -5.75
C ALA A 111 1.95 7.97 -6.12
N ASP A 112 1.89 9.30 -6.09
CA ASP A 112 0.72 10.08 -6.43
C ASP A 112 0.33 9.97 -7.91
N ILE A 113 1.28 10.11 -8.83
CA ILE A 113 0.99 10.08 -10.28
C ILE A 113 0.61 8.67 -10.73
N VAL A 114 1.29 7.62 -10.26
CA VAL A 114 0.92 6.23 -10.59
C VAL A 114 -0.48 5.88 -10.06
N THR A 115 -0.89 6.48 -8.94
CA THR A 115 -2.21 6.22 -8.34
C THR A 115 -3.32 7.04 -9.01
N LYS A 116 -3.10 8.35 -9.22
CA LYS A 116 -4.14 9.28 -9.69
C LYS A 116 -4.23 9.37 -11.21
N ASP A 117 -3.11 9.23 -11.90
CA ASP A 117 -3.00 9.43 -13.35
C ASP A 117 -1.92 8.52 -13.96
N PRO A 118 -2.10 7.18 -13.89
CA PRO A 118 -1.07 6.21 -14.24
C PRO A 118 -0.58 6.33 -15.69
N VAL A 119 -1.39 6.86 -16.62
CA VAL A 119 -0.98 7.06 -18.02
C VAL A 119 0.10 8.13 -18.17
N LYS A 120 0.23 9.04 -17.19
CA LYS A 120 1.29 10.06 -17.15
C LYS A 120 2.55 9.59 -16.44
N ALA A 121 2.51 8.48 -15.69
CA ALA A 121 3.70 7.95 -15.04
C ALA A 121 4.66 7.38 -16.09
N GLY A 122 5.88 7.90 -16.16
CA GLY A 122 6.83 7.45 -17.18
C GLY A 122 8.29 7.78 -16.88
N ARG A 123 9.03 8.01 -17.97
CA ARG A 123 10.49 8.22 -17.91
C ARG A 123 10.89 9.44 -17.09
N ALA A 124 10.07 10.49 -17.10
CA ALA A 124 10.38 11.73 -16.39
C ALA A 124 10.40 11.51 -14.87
N GLU A 125 9.43 10.79 -14.32
CA GLU A 125 9.34 10.51 -12.89
C GLU A 125 10.48 9.58 -12.44
N ILE A 126 10.82 8.58 -13.27
CA ILE A 126 11.96 7.69 -13.01
C ILE A 126 13.27 8.48 -12.97
N ALA A 127 13.50 9.36 -13.96
CA ALA A 127 14.69 10.20 -14.01
C ALA A 127 14.75 11.19 -12.84
N ALA A 128 13.60 11.72 -12.40
CA ALA A 128 13.53 12.59 -11.22
C ALA A 128 13.91 11.84 -9.94
N MET A 129 13.43 10.60 -9.76
CA MET A 129 13.82 9.75 -8.63
C MET A 129 15.31 9.42 -8.63
N GLN A 130 15.86 9.06 -9.79
CA GLN A 130 17.30 8.78 -9.94
C GLN A 130 18.15 10.01 -9.63
N SER A 131 17.73 11.18 -10.12
CA SER A 131 18.38 12.47 -9.83
C SER A 131 18.31 12.84 -8.34
N ALA A 132 17.29 12.36 -7.62
CA ALA A 132 17.15 12.49 -6.18
C ALA A 132 17.89 11.40 -5.37
N GLY A 133 18.73 10.61 -6.05
CA GLY A 133 19.61 9.62 -5.42
C GLY A 133 18.98 8.26 -5.14
N LEU A 134 17.82 7.94 -5.74
CA LEU A 134 17.30 6.57 -5.72
C LEU A 134 18.10 5.70 -6.71
N THR A 135 18.44 4.49 -6.28
CA THR A 135 18.97 3.47 -7.17
C THR A 135 17.85 2.84 -8.01
N ASP A 136 18.18 2.15 -9.10
CA ASP A 136 17.19 1.39 -9.88
C ASP A 136 16.43 0.38 -9.00
N ALA A 137 17.13 -0.26 -8.05
CA ALA A 137 16.51 -1.15 -7.08
C ALA A 137 15.53 -0.43 -6.14
N ASP A 138 15.80 0.82 -5.75
CA ASP A 138 14.84 1.62 -4.98
C ASP A 138 13.62 2.01 -5.80
N VAL A 139 13.80 2.34 -7.09
CA VAL A 139 12.71 2.64 -8.01
C VAL A 139 11.80 1.42 -8.19
N VAL A 140 12.36 0.23 -8.41
CA VAL A 140 11.59 -1.01 -8.52
C VAL A 140 10.84 -1.30 -7.22
N ARG A 141 11.49 -1.20 -6.06
CA ARG A 141 10.85 -1.40 -4.75
C ARG A 141 9.69 -0.44 -4.50
N LEU A 142 9.77 0.80 -5.00
CA LEU A 142 8.68 1.77 -4.91
C LEU A 142 7.54 1.38 -5.87
N ALA A 143 7.87 1.04 -7.10
CA ALA A 143 6.88 0.61 -8.10
C ALA A 143 6.08 -0.60 -7.62
N GLU A 144 6.75 -1.61 -7.03
CA GLU A 144 6.12 -2.79 -6.45
C GLU A 144 5.16 -2.43 -5.30
N LEU A 145 5.58 -1.56 -4.37
CA LEU A 145 4.73 -1.09 -3.29
C LEU A 145 3.49 -0.36 -3.83
N VAL A 146 3.68 0.59 -4.75
CA VAL A 146 2.59 1.40 -5.29
C VAL A 146 1.61 0.52 -6.09
N ALA A 147 2.13 -0.39 -6.91
CA ALA A 147 1.32 -1.34 -7.67
C ALA A 147 0.50 -2.25 -6.74
N PHE A 148 1.13 -2.80 -5.70
CA PHE A 148 0.46 -3.67 -4.74
C PHE A 148 -0.67 -2.96 -4.00
N VAL A 149 -0.44 -1.75 -3.46
CA VAL A 149 -1.48 -1.03 -2.70
C VAL A 149 -2.65 -0.64 -3.61
N ASN A 150 -2.38 -0.23 -4.86
CA ASN A 150 -3.43 0.01 -5.85
C ASN A 150 -4.21 -1.26 -6.22
N PHE A 151 -3.52 -2.39 -6.37
CA PHE A 151 -4.17 -3.69 -6.57
C PHE A 151 -5.06 -4.06 -5.38
N GLN A 152 -4.52 -3.96 -4.17
CA GLN A 152 -5.21 -4.29 -2.94
C GLN A 152 -6.48 -3.46 -2.77
N ALA A 153 -6.43 -2.14 -2.95
CA ALA A 153 -7.60 -1.28 -2.84
C ALA A 153 -8.73 -1.71 -3.81
N ARG A 154 -8.39 -2.06 -5.06
CA ARG A 154 -9.38 -2.54 -6.04
C ARG A 154 -9.97 -3.89 -5.65
N VAL A 155 -9.15 -4.82 -5.14
CA VAL A 155 -9.65 -6.12 -4.67
C VAL A 155 -10.57 -5.94 -3.48
N MET A 156 -10.20 -5.12 -2.50
CA MET A 156 -11.02 -4.85 -1.32
C MET A 156 -12.36 -4.22 -1.70
N ALA A 157 -12.36 -3.23 -2.59
CA ALA A 157 -13.58 -2.63 -3.12
C ALA A 157 -14.47 -3.67 -3.83
N GLY A 158 -13.89 -4.51 -4.69
CA GLY A 158 -14.63 -5.57 -5.38
C GLY A 158 -15.24 -6.61 -4.43
N LEU A 159 -14.48 -7.04 -3.41
CA LEU A 159 -14.97 -7.97 -2.40
C LEU A 159 -16.12 -7.39 -1.56
N THR A 160 -16.05 -6.11 -1.20
CA THR A 160 -17.14 -5.41 -0.51
C THR A 160 -18.40 -5.39 -1.36
N LEU A 161 -18.30 -5.01 -2.63
CA LEU A 161 -19.44 -5.00 -3.54
C LEU A 161 -20.07 -6.39 -3.71
N ILE A 162 -19.25 -7.44 -3.83
CA ILE A 162 -19.78 -8.82 -3.94
C ILE A 162 -20.51 -9.22 -2.66
N GLU A 163 -19.97 -8.91 -1.47
CA GLU A 163 -20.62 -9.26 -0.21
C GLU A 163 -21.92 -8.49 0.01
N GLU A 164 -22.00 -7.22 -0.36
CA GLU A 164 -23.22 -6.41 -0.30
C GLU A 164 -24.34 -6.95 -1.19
N HIS A 165 -24.00 -7.55 -2.33
CA HIS A 165 -24.98 -8.14 -3.26
C HIS A 165 -25.24 -9.64 -3.01
N ALA A 166 -24.42 -10.28 -2.18
CA ALA A 166 -24.57 -11.68 -1.76
C ALA A 166 -25.24 -11.84 -0.38
N ALA A 167 -25.57 -10.72 0.27
CA ALA A 167 -26.33 -10.64 1.53
C ALA A 167 -27.84 -10.51 1.26
#